data_AF-A0A1Y1JSC8-F1
#
_entry.id   AF-A0A1Y1JSC8-F1
#
_cell.length_a   1.000
_cell.length_b   1.000
_cell.length_c   1.000
_cell.angle_alpha   90.00
_cell.angle_beta   90.00
_cell.angle_gamma   90.00
#
_symmetry.space_group_name_H-M   'P 1'
#
loop_
_entity.id
_entity.type
_entity.pdbx_description
1 polymer ?
#
loop_
_entity_poly.entity_id
_entity_poly.type
_entity_poly.pdbx_seq_one_letter_code
_entity_poly.pdbx_strand_id
1 'polypeptide(L)'
;MAEAHSAVAFSFTVTHEGWDVNFDREVLNLVWQSGLRSWKKRLARFQNSIHNGVYPGHLWTLWVLISITAGIHFSGFKVPYDLVTKIMPYMRGQSLMWQLVACGLVSLTIWLCIIFTLRYTLKLLLMYKGWMYEARGKNRQISRGTKLWLSVVKVLSGWNKPKLYSFQGSLPRLPLPSLHDTMTRYLRSVRPLLDDANYNRMVKLAADFENGIGIKLQRYLWLKSWWSTNYVSDWWEDYVYLRGRSPLMINSNFYGIDAILTYPTKIQAARAATAINSCLNYRRLVERQELEPILIQGLVPLCSWQYERIFNTARIPGAEIDRIQHWSDANHIVVYHKGRYFKVIIYKGRILRPSEIQVQIQQILDDKSQPLPGEEKLAALTAGDRVHWAHARRHFFSRGVNKLSLDTIEKAAFVVALDDVPYEYEPSQPDKLDRFGKILLHGKGYDRWFDKSFTLCVGSNGRLGFNSEHSW
;
A
#
# COMPACT_ATOMS: atom_id res chain seq x y z
N MET A 1 -19.66 -6.75 -4.04
CA MET A 1 -20.67 -5.67 -4.23
C MET A 1 -21.41 -5.78 -5.56
N ALA A 2 -20.93 -6.55 -6.54
CA ALA A 2 -21.78 -6.95 -7.68
C ALA A 2 -23.05 -7.68 -7.19
N GLU A 3 -22.91 -8.58 -6.22
CA GLU A 3 -24.00 -9.44 -5.70
C GLU A 3 -25.17 -8.70 -5.00
N ALA A 4 -24.89 -7.61 -4.28
CA ALA A 4 -25.94 -6.87 -3.56
C ALA A 4 -26.69 -5.88 -4.46
N HIS A 5 -26.04 -5.36 -5.52
CA HIS A 5 -26.71 -4.56 -6.55
C HIS A 5 -27.41 -5.44 -7.59
N SER A 6 -26.93 -6.67 -7.85
CA SER A 6 -27.63 -7.61 -8.74
C SER A 6 -28.95 -8.12 -8.15
N ALA A 7 -29.09 -8.15 -6.83
CA ALA A 7 -30.35 -8.52 -6.18
C ALA A 7 -31.49 -7.49 -6.34
N VAL A 8 -31.18 -6.26 -6.77
CA VAL A 8 -32.17 -5.21 -7.08
C VAL A 8 -32.34 -5.02 -8.60
N ALA A 9 -31.39 -5.52 -9.41
CA ALA A 9 -31.47 -5.51 -10.87
C ALA A 9 -32.54 -6.48 -11.40
N PHE A 10 -32.93 -7.47 -10.59
CA PHE A 10 -33.93 -8.47 -10.89
C PHE A 10 -34.86 -8.59 -9.68
N SER A 11 -36.05 -8.02 -9.74
CA SER A 11 -37.11 -8.40 -8.81
C SER A 11 -37.90 -9.54 -9.42
N PHE A 12 -37.90 -10.68 -8.73
CA PHE A 12 -38.72 -11.82 -9.08
C PHE A 12 -39.93 -11.84 -8.15
N THR A 13 -41.11 -11.62 -8.71
CA THR A 13 -42.38 -11.67 -7.98
C THR A 13 -43.26 -12.73 -8.61
N VAL A 14 -43.63 -13.74 -7.82
CA VAL A 14 -44.62 -14.73 -8.23
C VAL A 14 -46.00 -14.18 -7.89
N THR A 15 -46.79 -13.87 -8.91
CA THR A 15 -48.18 -13.42 -8.76
C THR A 15 -49.13 -14.54 -9.15
N HIS A 16 -50.42 -14.40 -8.82
CA HIS A 16 -51.45 -15.37 -9.19
C HIS A 16 -51.64 -15.51 -10.72
N GLU A 17 -51.07 -14.59 -11.52
CA GLU A 17 -51.13 -14.55 -12.98
C GLU A 17 -49.85 -15.08 -13.67
N GLY A 18 -48.79 -15.38 -12.92
CA GLY A 18 -47.53 -15.91 -13.48
C GLY A 18 -46.27 -15.39 -12.80
N TRP A 19 -45.14 -15.48 -13.53
CA TRP A 19 -43.84 -14.98 -13.06
C TRP A 19 -43.60 -13.59 -13.66
N ASP A 20 -43.48 -12.56 -12.82
CA ASP A 20 -43.12 -11.22 -13.26
C ASP A 20 -41.64 -10.94 -12.95
N VAL A 21 -40.88 -10.63 -13.99
CA VAL A 21 -39.44 -10.34 -13.92
C VAL A 21 -39.22 -8.91 -14.38
N ASN A 22 -39.05 -8.00 -13.43
CA ASN A 22 -38.73 -6.61 -13.73
C ASN A 22 -37.21 -6.41 -13.71
N PHE A 23 -36.65 -5.93 -14.82
CA PHE A 23 -35.22 -5.63 -14.95
C PHE A 23 -34.99 -4.15 -15.21
N ASP A 24 -34.28 -3.51 -14.29
CA ASP A 24 -33.91 -2.10 -14.41
C ASP A 24 -32.71 -1.95 -15.35
N ARG A 25 -32.96 -1.36 -16.52
CA ARG A 25 -31.94 -1.11 -17.56
C ARG A 25 -30.81 -0.20 -17.07
N GLU A 26 -31.10 0.76 -16.18
CA GLU A 26 -30.07 1.64 -15.62
C GLU A 26 -29.15 0.87 -14.67
N VAL A 27 -29.73 0.03 -13.80
CA VAL A 27 -28.96 -0.82 -12.89
C VAL A 27 -28.09 -1.80 -13.67
N LEU A 28 -28.62 -2.44 -14.72
CA LEU A 28 -27.85 -3.33 -15.59
C LEU A 28 -26.70 -2.60 -16.28
N ASN A 29 -26.92 -1.37 -16.78
CA ASN A 29 -25.87 -0.55 -17.37
C ASN A 29 -24.79 -0.18 -16.33
N LEU A 30 -25.17 0.15 -15.09
CA LEU A 30 -24.21 0.42 -14.01
C LEU A 30 -23.37 -0.82 -13.67
N VAL A 31 -23.99 -2.00 -13.61
CA VAL A 31 -23.30 -3.27 -13.38
C VAL A 31 -22.33 -3.55 -14.53
N TRP A 32 -22.77 -3.39 -15.78
CA TRP A 32 -21.92 -3.55 -16.96
C TRP A 32 -20.72 -2.60 -16.97
N GLN A 33 -20.93 -1.31 -16.72
CA GLN A 33 -19.87 -0.32 -16.65
C GLN A 33 -18.88 -0.61 -15.51
N SER A 34 -19.38 -1.05 -14.35
CA SER A 34 -18.54 -1.50 -13.23
C SER A 34 -17.69 -2.73 -13.62
N GLY A 35 -18.30 -3.70 -14.30
CA GLY A 35 -17.62 -4.89 -14.83
C GLY A 35 -16.51 -4.54 -15.80
N LEU A 36 -16.79 -3.70 -16.81
CA LEU A 36 -15.81 -3.23 -17.78
C LEU A 36 -14.65 -2.48 -17.12
N ARG A 37 -14.95 -1.60 -16.14
CA ARG A 37 -13.92 -0.87 -15.38
C ARG A 37 -13.01 -1.84 -14.63
N SER A 38 -13.60 -2.79 -13.90
CA SER A 38 -12.87 -3.78 -13.11
C SER A 38 -11.97 -4.64 -14.02
N TRP A 39 -12.49 -5.06 -15.18
CA TRP A 39 -11.72 -5.83 -16.17
C TRP A 39 -10.54 -5.03 -16.75
N LYS A 40 -10.77 -3.79 -17.21
CA LYS A 40 -9.68 -2.91 -17.72
C LYS A 40 -8.59 -2.69 -16.67
N LYS A 41 -8.98 -2.50 -15.41
CA LYS A 41 -8.06 -2.34 -14.28
C LYS A 41 -7.25 -3.61 -14.03
N ARG A 42 -7.89 -4.79 -14.02
CA ARG A 42 -7.22 -6.08 -13.87
C ARG A 42 -6.23 -6.34 -15.00
N LEU A 43 -6.60 -6.05 -16.25
CA LEU A 43 -5.71 -6.19 -17.39
C LEU A 43 -4.48 -5.28 -17.30
N ALA A 44 -4.68 -3.99 -16.98
CA ALA A 44 -3.57 -3.06 -16.79
C ALA A 44 -2.64 -3.50 -15.64
N ARG A 45 -3.21 -3.94 -14.51
CA ARG A 45 -2.43 -4.47 -13.37
C ARG A 45 -1.68 -5.74 -13.77
N PHE A 46 -2.29 -6.64 -14.52
CA PHE A 46 -1.64 -7.86 -15.02
C PHE A 46 -0.45 -7.55 -15.93
N GLN A 47 -0.63 -6.67 -16.91
CA GLN A 47 0.45 -6.23 -17.80
C GLN A 47 1.62 -5.63 -17.02
N ASN A 48 1.33 -4.73 -16.07
CA ASN A 48 2.37 -4.12 -15.24
C ASN A 48 2.98 -5.10 -14.23
N SER A 49 2.24 -6.10 -13.74
CA SER A 49 2.78 -7.19 -12.93
C SER A 49 3.77 -8.04 -13.73
N ILE A 50 3.50 -8.34 -15.00
CA ILE A 50 4.46 -9.03 -15.87
C ILE A 50 5.71 -8.16 -16.07
N HIS A 51 5.55 -6.86 -16.37
CA HIS A 51 6.67 -5.93 -16.48
C HIS A 51 7.53 -5.94 -15.20
N ASN A 52 6.88 -5.83 -14.04
CA ASN A 52 7.53 -5.91 -12.72
C ASN A 52 8.19 -7.27 -12.47
N GLY A 53 7.63 -8.35 -13.03
CA GLY A 53 8.13 -9.72 -12.98
C GLY A 53 9.31 -9.99 -13.93
N VAL A 54 9.65 -9.08 -14.82
CA VAL A 54 10.77 -9.21 -15.77
C VAL A 54 11.87 -8.18 -15.56
N TYR A 55 11.55 -7.05 -14.92
CA TYR A 55 12.53 -6.00 -14.58
C TYR A 55 13.79 -6.58 -13.88
N PRO A 56 15.03 -6.15 -14.23
CA PRO A 56 15.37 -5.01 -15.10
C PRO A 56 15.34 -5.28 -16.61
N GLY A 57 15.07 -6.52 -17.03
CA GLY A 57 14.94 -6.85 -18.46
C GLY A 57 13.63 -6.36 -19.08
N HIS A 58 13.39 -6.77 -20.33
CA HIS A 58 12.18 -6.44 -21.07
C HIS A 58 11.57 -7.67 -21.75
N LEU A 59 10.25 -7.69 -21.88
CA LEU A 59 9.52 -8.74 -22.61
C LEU A 59 9.90 -8.90 -24.09
N TRP A 60 10.33 -7.84 -24.79
CA TRP A 60 10.62 -7.93 -26.23
C TRP A 60 11.89 -8.74 -26.50
N THR A 61 12.81 -8.82 -25.52
CA THR A 61 14.04 -9.62 -25.67
C THR A 61 13.75 -11.12 -25.73
N LEU A 62 12.59 -11.58 -25.25
CA LEU A 62 12.13 -12.95 -25.46
C LEU A 62 11.88 -13.22 -26.94
N TRP A 63 11.17 -12.33 -27.63
CA TRP A 63 10.88 -12.48 -29.06
C TRP A 63 12.15 -12.49 -29.90
N VAL A 64 13.12 -11.63 -29.56
CA VAL A 64 14.45 -11.64 -30.19
C VAL A 64 15.16 -12.97 -29.99
N LEU A 65 15.14 -13.51 -28.78
CA LEU A 65 15.74 -14.82 -28.51
C LEU A 65 15.03 -15.93 -29.31
N ILE A 66 13.70 -15.90 -29.40
CA ILE A 66 12.94 -16.85 -30.23
C ILE A 66 13.37 -16.76 -31.69
N SER A 67 13.48 -15.55 -32.25
CA SER A 67 13.92 -15.35 -33.63
C SER A 67 15.35 -15.82 -33.87
N ILE A 68 16.28 -15.54 -32.95
CA ILE A 68 17.68 -15.99 -33.04
C ILE A 68 17.75 -17.52 -32.94
N THR A 69 17.09 -18.12 -31.95
CA THR A 69 17.08 -19.57 -31.76
C THR A 69 16.48 -20.30 -32.96
N ALA A 70 15.36 -19.81 -33.48
CA ALA A 70 14.74 -20.36 -34.69
C ALA A 70 15.67 -20.21 -35.91
N GLY A 71 16.28 -19.03 -36.10
CA GLY A 71 17.22 -18.79 -37.19
C GLY A 71 18.44 -19.72 -37.15
N ILE A 72 19.02 -19.96 -35.98
CA ILE A 72 20.13 -20.90 -35.78
C ILE A 72 19.68 -22.34 -36.09
N HIS A 73 18.52 -22.76 -35.56
CA HIS A 73 17.97 -24.11 -35.76
C HIS A 73 17.72 -24.41 -37.25
N PHE A 74 17.03 -23.52 -37.96
CA PHE A 74 16.65 -23.74 -39.35
C PHE A 74 17.79 -23.47 -40.36
N SER A 75 18.82 -22.71 -39.98
CA SER A 75 20.02 -22.55 -40.82
C SER A 75 20.98 -23.75 -40.74
N GLY A 76 20.74 -24.69 -39.82
CA GLY A 76 21.60 -25.85 -39.61
C GLY A 76 22.97 -25.50 -39.00
N PHE A 77 23.11 -24.30 -38.43
CA PHE A 77 24.35 -23.85 -37.82
C PHE A 77 24.64 -24.65 -36.54
N LYS A 78 25.81 -25.27 -36.45
CA LYS A 78 26.17 -26.11 -35.30
C LYS A 78 26.55 -25.23 -34.11
N VAL A 79 25.65 -25.13 -33.14
CA VAL A 79 25.91 -24.50 -31.84
C VAL A 79 26.33 -25.52 -30.78
N PRO A 80 27.26 -25.17 -29.87
CA PRO A 80 27.54 -25.99 -28.69
C PRO A 80 26.28 -26.19 -27.87
N TYR A 81 26.01 -27.42 -27.44
CA TYR A 81 24.81 -27.77 -26.67
C TYR A 81 23.50 -27.38 -27.37
N ASP A 82 23.26 -27.87 -28.59
CA ASP A 82 22.00 -27.69 -29.32
C ASP A 82 20.78 -28.20 -28.51
N LEU A 83 20.22 -27.30 -27.69
CA LEU A 83 19.13 -27.59 -26.77
C LEU A 83 17.82 -27.87 -27.51
N VAL A 84 17.62 -27.27 -28.69
CA VAL A 84 16.40 -27.45 -29.48
C VAL A 84 16.35 -28.91 -29.94
N THR A 85 17.41 -29.38 -30.61
CA THR A 85 17.49 -30.78 -31.06
C THR A 85 17.46 -31.77 -29.91
N LYS A 86 18.02 -31.44 -28.74
CA LYS A 86 17.94 -32.29 -27.53
C LYS A 86 16.54 -32.42 -26.94
N ILE A 87 15.68 -31.41 -27.09
CA ILE A 87 14.31 -31.44 -26.58
C ILE A 87 13.35 -32.08 -27.59
N MET A 88 13.70 -32.07 -28.89
CA MET A 88 12.87 -32.65 -29.95
C MET A 88 12.38 -34.09 -29.70
N PRO A 89 13.17 -35.04 -29.15
CA PRO A 89 12.70 -36.39 -28.84
C PRO A 89 11.52 -36.45 -27.84
N TYR A 90 11.35 -35.42 -27.02
CA TYR A 90 10.26 -35.32 -26.05
C TYR A 90 9.02 -34.61 -26.61
N MET A 91 9.10 -34.07 -27.83
CA MET A 91 7.98 -33.42 -28.50
C MET A 91 7.10 -34.45 -29.21
N ARG A 92 5.81 -34.15 -29.37
CA ARG A 92 4.83 -35.09 -29.97
C ARG A 92 5.08 -35.41 -31.46
N GLY A 93 6.04 -34.77 -32.10
CA GLY A 93 6.44 -35.04 -33.49
C GLY A 93 7.52 -34.09 -34.00
N GLN A 94 7.94 -34.31 -35.25
CA GLN A 94 8.99 -33.50 -35.92
C GLN A 94 8.46 -32.44 -36.88
N SER A 95 7.15 -32.23 -36.94
CA SER A 95 6.54 -31.19 -37.78
C SER A 95 7.12 -29.80 -37.47
N LEU A 96 7.07 -28.88 -38.45
CA LEU A 96 7.49 -27.49 -38.31
C LEU A 96 6.94 -26.83 -37.03
N MET A 97 5.67 -27.08 -36.71
CA MET A 97 5.02 -26.56 -35.50
C MET A 97 5.77 -26.96 -34.22
N TRP A 98 6.09 -28.25 -34.07
CA TRP A 98 6.79 -28.76 -32.88
C TRP A 98 8.24 -28.27 -32.79
N GLN A 99 8.92 -28.07 -33.93
CA GLN A 99 10.24 -27.45 -33.95
C GLN A 99 10.19 -25.98 -33.49
N LEU A 100 9.19 -25.22 -33.91
CA LEU A 100 8.96 -23.85 -33.44
C LEU A 100 8.60 -23.80 -31.95
N VAL A 101 7.78 -24.74 -31.46
CA VAL A 101 7.49 -24.86 -30.02
C VAL A 101 8.77 -25.17 -29.23
N ALA A 102 9.62 -26.08 -29.73
CA ALA A 102 10.89 -26.40 -29.08
C ALA A 102 11.83 -25.18 -29.03
N CYS A 103 11.94 -24.42 -30.13
CA CYS A 103 12.65 -23.15 -30.15
C CYS A 103 12.09 -22.19 -29.09
N GLY A 104 10.76 -22.01 -29.04
CA GLY A 104 10.09 -21.16 -28.06
C GLY A 104 10.38 -21.55 -26.61
N LEU A 105 10.34 -22.83 -26.27
CA LEU A 105 10.63 -23.33 -24.92
C LEU A 105 12.10 -23.14 -24.53
N VAL A 106 13.03 -23.41 -25.45
CA VAL A 106 14.47 -23.17 -25.23
C VAL A 106 14.72 -21.68 -25.01
N SER A 107 14.22 -20.82 -25.89
CA SER A 107 14.38 -19.37 -25.78
C SER A 107 13.75 -18.82 -24.49
N LEU A 108 12.57 -19.31 -24.10
CA LEU A 108 11.92 -18.93 -22.84
C LEU A 108 12.78 -19.32 -21.63
N THR A 109 13.36 -20.53 -21.63
CA THR A 109 14.21 -21.01 -20.54
C THR A 109 15.47 -20.16 -20.43
N ILE A 110 16.17 -19.92 -21.55
CA ILE A 110 17.37 -19.07 -21.59
C ILE A 110 17.02 -17.65 -21.14
N TRP A 111 15.92 -17.10 -21.63
CA TRP A 111 15.48 -15.76 -21.27
C TRP A 111 15.17 -15.64 -19.78
N LEU A 112 14.43 -16.58 -19.19
CA LEU A 112 14.16 -16.61 -17.75
C LEU A 112 15.47 -16.69 -16.96
N CYS A 113 16.42 -17.56 -17.36
CA CYS A 113 17.74 -17.63 -16.73
C CYS A 113 18.48 -16.27 -16.75
N ILE A 114 18.46 -15.56 -17.88
CA ILE A 114 19.05 -14.22 -17.99
C ILE A 114 18.35 -13.23 -17.05
N ILE A 115 17.02 -13.21 -17.05
CA ILE A 115 16.22 -12.31 -16.19
C ILE A 115 16.51 -12.58 -14.70
N PHE A 116 16.49 -13.84 -14.27
CA PHE A 116 16.80 -14.21 -12.88
C PHE A 116 18.24 -13.87 -12.51
N THR A 117 19.20 -14.06 -13.42
CA THR A 117 20.59 -13.68 -13.21
C THR A 117 20.72 -12.17 -13.00
N LEU A 118 20.14 -11.35 -13.90
CA LEU A 118 20.16 -9.89 -13.77
C LEU A 118 19.53 -9.42 -12.45
N ARG A 119 18.39 -10.00 -12.07
CA ARG A 119 17.70 -9.69 -10.80
C ARG A 119 18.54 -10.02 -9.59
N TYR A 120 19.17 -11.19 -9.60
CA TYR A 120 20.01 -11.64 -8.49
C TYR A 120 21.29 -10.81 -8.40
N THR A 121 21.91 -10.48 -9.52
CA THR A 121 23.04 -9.54 -9.59
C THR A 121 22.65 -8.18 -9.01
N LEU A 122 21.50 -7.63 -9.41
CA LEU A 122 21.01 -6.36 -8.86
C LEU A 122 20.77 -6.47 -7.35
N LYS A 123 20.23 -7.60 -6.87
CA LYS A 123 20.06 -7.86 -5.45
C LYS A 123 21.38 -7.86 -4.68
N LEU A 124 22.40 -8.56 -5.19
CA LEU A 124 23.74 -8.57 -4.60
C LEU A 124 24.35 -7.17 -4.55
N LEU A 125 24.18 -6.39 -5.61
CA LEU A 125 24.63 -5.00 -5.64
C LEU A 125 23.90 -4.17 -4.58
N LEU A 126 22.58 -4.33 -4.43
CA LEU A 126 21.79 -3.60 -3.44
C LEU A 126 22.07 -4.02 -1.97
N MET A 127 22.79 -5.13 -1.75
CA MET A 127 23.30 -5.49 -0.41
C MET A 127 24.50 -4.64 0.01
N TYR A 128 25.20 -3.98 -0.93
CA TYR A 128 26.31 -3.10 -0.61
C TYR A 128 25.83 -1.83 0.12
N LYS A 129 26.39 -1.59 1.30
CA LYS A 129 26.03 -0.48 2.21
C LYS A 129 27.12 0.58 2.38
N GLY A 130 28.30 0.36 1.80
CA GLY A 130 29.46 1.25 2.00
C GLY A 130 29.18 2.69 1.55
N TRP A 131 28.34 2.86 0.52
CA TRP A 131 27.89 4.17 0.03
C TRP A 131 27.24 5.06 1.11
N MET A 132 26.63 4.48 2.16
CA MET A 132 26.01 5.25 3.25
C MET A 132 27.04 5.93 4.16
N TYR A 133 28.24 5.35 4.24
CA TYR A 133 29.31 5.79 5.15
C TYR A 133 30.39 6.61 4.43
N GLU A 134 30.25 6.83 3.12
CA GLU A 134 31.14 7.71 2.36
C GLU A 134 31.04 9.14 2.88
N ALA A 135 32.18 9.79 3.10
CA ALA A 135 32.25 11.14 3.62
C ALA A 135 31.62 12.13 2.63
N ARG A 136 30.72 12.98 3.12
CA ARG A 136 30.07 14.05 2.33
C ARG A 136 30.77 15.38 2.64
N GLY A 137 31.14 16.15 1.62
CA GLY A 137 31.70 17.50 1.80
C GLY A 137 32.57 18.00 0.65
N LYS A 138 32.89 19.29 0.69
CA LYS A 138 33.82 19.94 -0.27
C LYS A 138 35.20 19.27 -0.14
N ASN A 139 35.81 18.89 -1.27
CA ASN A 139 37.10 18.19 -1.37
C ASN A 139 37.16 16.73 -0.88
N ARG A 140 36.01 16.06 -0.67
CA ARG A 140 35.96 14.62 -0.40
C ARG A 140 35.58 13.86 -1.66
N GLN A 141 36.29 12.77 -1.95
CA GLN A 141 36.02 11.91 -3.09
C GLN A 141 35.45 10.57 -2.64
N ILE A 142 34.47 10.08 -3.39
CA ILE A 142 33.88 8.76 -3.24
C ILE A 142 34.95 7.69 -3.54
N SER A 143 34.99 6.62 -2.75
CA SER A 143 35.90 5.49 -3.00
C SER A 143 35.73 4.91 -4.41
N ARG A 144 36.81 4.33 -4.96
CA ARG A 144 36.77 3.66 -6.28
C ARG A 144 35.76 2.52 -6.31
N GLY A 145 35.62 1.78 -5.20
CA GLY A 145 34.64 0.71 -5.04
C GLY A 145 33.20 1.21 -5.16
N THR A 146 32.85 2.28 -4.43
CA THR A 146 31.53 2.89 -4.54
C THR A 146 31.29 3.48 -5.93
N LYS A 147 32.29 4.10 -6.57
CA LYS A 147 32.18 4.58 -7.96
C LYS A 147 31.87 3.44 -8.95
N LEU A 148 32.57 2.31 -8.83
CA LEU A 148 32.32 1.14 -9.67
C LEU A 148 30.91 0.59 -9.43
N TRP A 149 30.53 0.41 -8.16
CA TRP A 149 29.19 -0.04 -7.79
C TRP A 149 28.11 0.89 -8.34
N LEU A 150 28.26 2.21 -8.20
CA LEU A 150 27.35 3.22 -8.74
C LEU A 150 27.14 3.03 -10.25
N SER A 151 28.23 2.88 -11.01
CA SER A 151 28.17 2.68 -12.45
C SER A 151 27.44 1.40 -12.83
N VAL A 152 27.76 0.29 -12.16
CA VAL A 152 27.13 -1.01 -12.45
C VAL A 152 25.63 -0.99 -12.12
N VAL A 153 25.24 -0.43 -10.97
CA VAL A 153 23.82 -0.32 -10.61
C VAL A 153 23.07 0.54 -11.63
N LYS A 154 23.61 1.69 -12.04
CA LYS A 154 22.98 2.56 -13.04
C LYS A 154 22.80 1.88 -14.39
N VAL A 155 23.78 1.11 -14.84
CA VAL A 155 23.67 0.35 -16.10
C VAL A 155 22.56 -0.69 -15.99
N LEU A 156 22.57 -1.50 -14.92
CA LEU A 156 21.59 -2.57 -14.75
C LEU A 156 20.16 -2.07 -14.47
N SER A 157 19.99 -0.95 -13.77
CA SER A 157 18.67 -0.38 -13.48
C SER A 157 18.18 0.61 -14.54
N GLY A 158 19.06 1.09 -15.42
CA GLY A 158 18.76 2.16 -16.38
C GLY A 158 18.18 1.69 -17.72
N TRP A 159 18.20 0.40 -18.03
CA TRP A 159 17.75 -0.13 -19.33
C TRP A 159 16.24 -0.06 -19.56
N ASN A 160 15.46 0.02 -18.49
CA ASN A 160 14.00 0.06 -18.56
C ASN A 160 13.44 0.96 -17.47
N LYS A 161 12.30 1.61 -17.74
CA LYS A 161 11.66 2.51 -16.78
C LYS A 161 11.00 1.69 -15.67
N PRO A 162 11.41 1.83 -14.40
CA PRO A 162 10.81 1.05 -13.33
C PRO A 162 9.37 1.50 -13.05
N LYS A 163 8.57 0.53 -12.64
CA LYS A 163 7.20 0.66 -12.15
C LYS A 163 7.17 0.35 -10.65
N LEU A 164 6.06 0.61 -9.97
CA LEU A 164 5.97 0.65 -8.51
C LEU A 164 6.59 -0.58 -7.82
N TYR A 165 6.37 -1.77 -8.38
CA TYR A 165 6.86 -3.02 -7.79
C TYR A 165 8.06 -3.64 -8.54
N SER A 166 8.67 -2.93 -9.49
CA SER A 166 9.74 -3.45 -10.35
C SER A 166 10.95 -3.96 -9.55
N PHE A 167 11.31 -3.28 -8.47
CA PHE A 167 12.45 -3.67 -7.64
C PHE A 167 12.12 -4.69 -6.55
N GLN A 168 10.84 -5.04 -6.28
CA GLN A 168 10.48 -5.88 -5.13
C GLN A 168 11.19 -7.25 -5.17
N GLY A 169 11.35 -7.84 -6.36
CA GLY A 169 12.08 -9.09 -6.54
C GLY A 169 13.61 -8.98 -6.39
N SER A 170 14.15 -7.77 -6.48
CA SER A 170 15.59 -7.48 -6.37
C SER A 170 15.98 -6.86 -5.03
N LEU A 171 15.03 -6.54 -4.14
CA LEU A 171 15.38 -6.02 -2.83
C LEU A 171 16.12 -7.07 -2.00
N PRO A 172 17.16 -6.68 -1.24
CA PRO A 172 17.82 -7.57 -0.30
C PRO A 172 16.86 -7.95 0.84
N ARG A 173 17.07 -9.13 1.43
CA ARG A 173 16.33 -9.49 2.65
C ARG A 173 16.77 -8.59 3.81
N LEU A 174 15.90 -8.41 4.79
CA LEU A 174 16.28 -7.69 6.01
C LEU A 174 17.43 -8.45 6.69
N PRO A 175 18.60 -7.83 6.92
CA PRO A 175 19.73 -8.51 7.55
C PRO A 175 19.42 -8.81 9.01
N LEU A 176 19.89 -9.96 9.47
CA LEU A 176 19.83 -10.39 10.86
C LEU A 176 21.17 -10.07 11.54
N PRO A 177 21.26 -9.11 12.48
CA PRO A 177 22.48 -8.86 13.22
C PRO A 177 22.88 -10.07 14.08
N SER A 178 24.16 -10.17 14.41
CA SER A 178 24.63 -11.20 15.35
C SER A 178 24.08 -10.93 16.75
N LEU A 179 23.97 -12.00 17.55
CA LEU A 179 23.54 -11.90 18.95
C LEU A 179 24.50 -11.00 19.74
N HIS A 180 25.82 -11.22 19.56
CA HIS A 180 26.88 -10.44 20.18
C HIS A 180 26.81 -8.94 19.86
N ASP A 181 26.67 -8.58 18.58
CA ASP A 181 26.55 -7.18 18.16
C ASP A 181 25.30 -6.53 18.76
N THR A 182 24.21 -7.30 18.85
CA THR A 182 22.95 -6.84 19.42
C THR A 182 23.09 -6.57 20.92
N MET A 183 23.71 -7.49 21.68
CA MET A 183 23.97 -7.30 23.11
C MET A 183 24.92 -6.15 23.39
N THR A 184 25.99 -6.02 22.60
CA THR A 184 26.94 -4.90 22.70
C THR A 184 26.24 -3.56 22.47
N ARG A 185 25.41 -3.45 21.43
CA ARG A 185 24.65 -2.23 21.14
C ARG A 185 23.59 -1.95 22.20
N TYR A 186 22.93 -2.99 22.72
CA TYR A 186 21.97 -2.88 23.82
C TYR A 186 22.64 -2.28 25.07
N LEU A 187 23.74 -2.86 25.54
CA LEU A 187 24.48 -2.37 26.71
C LEU A 187 24.93 -0.92 26.50
N ARG A 188 25.47 -0.58 25.32
CA ARG A 188 25.82 0.80 24.97
C ARG A 188 24.62 1.74 25.04
N SER A 189 23.43 1.30 24.63
CA SER A 189 22.21 2.12 24.63
C SER A 189 21.64 2.36 26.02
N VAL A 190 21.75 1.39 26.94
CA VAL A 190 21.24 1.52 28.32
C VAL A 190 22.25 2.14 29.26
N ARG A 191 23.54 2.14 28.92
CA ARG A 191 24.59 2.72 29.77
C ARG A 191 24.30 4.17 30.24
N PRO A 192 23.93 5.13 29.37
CA PRO A 192 23.64 6.48 29.83
C PRO A 192 22.34 6.62 30.64
N LEU A 193 21.53 5.55 30.74
CA LEU A 193 20.25 5.55 31.44
C LEU A 193 20.33 4.93 32.84
N LEU A 194 21.47 4.33 33.20
CA LEU A 194 21.63 3.50 34.40
C LEU A 194 22.85 3.95 35.21
N ASP A 195 22.74 3.85 36.53
CA ASP A 195 23.89 3.91 37.42
C ASP A 195 24.78 2.65 37.29
N ASP A 196 25.95 2.67 37.94
CA ASP A 196 26.91 1.57 37.84
C ASP A 196 26.39 0.24 38.35
N ALA A 197 25.63 0.26 39.45
CA ALA A 197 25.08 -0.96 40.03
C ALA A 197 24.08 -1.63 39.08
N ASN A 198 23.13 -0.86 38.54
CA ASN A 198 22.12 -1.37 37.61
C ASN A 198 22.72 -1.73 36.25
N TYR A 199 23.69 -0.95 35.76
CA TYR A 199 24.41 -1.29 34.54
C TYR A 199 25.16 -2.62 34.68
N ASN A 200 25.90 -2.81 35.77
CA ASN A 200 26.61 -4.08 36.03
C ASN A 200 25.64 -5.26 36.13
N ARG A 201 24.42 -5.05 36.65
CA ARG A 201 23.36 -6.06 36.60
C ARG A 201 22.95 -6.39 35.16
N MET A 202 22.73 -5.38 34.32
CA MET A 202 22.39 -5.60 32.90
C MET A 202 23.51 -6.30 32.12
N VAL A 203 24.77 -5.99 32.42
CA VAL A 203 25.93 -6.68 31.82
C VAL A 203 25.88 -8.18 32.10
N LYS A 204 25.63 -8.57 33.36
CA LYS A 204 25.48 -9.99 33.74
C LYS A 204 24.32 -10.65 33.02
N LEU A 205 23.13 -10.04 33.03
CA LEU A 205 21.95 -10.58 32.35
C LEU A 205 22.12 -10.70 30.83
N ALA A 206 22.78 -9.73 30.20
CA ALA A 206 23.10 -9.77 28.78
C ALA A 206 24.05 -10.93 28.46
N ALA A 207 25.08 -11.14 29.29
CA ALA A 207 26.00 -12.26 29.15
C ALA A 207 25.31 -13.62 29.37
N ASP A 208 24.43 -13.73 30.36
CA ASP A 208 23.65 -14.95 30.62
C ASP A 208 22.71 -15.26 29.45
N PHE A 209 22.08 -14.24 28.86
CA PHE A 209 21.23 -14.39 27.68
C PHE A 209 22.05 -14.79 26.45
N GLU A 210 23.18 -14.13 26.21
CA GLU A 210 24.07 -14.37 25.07
C GLU A 210 24.66 -15.78 25.08
N ASN A 211 25.06 -16.26 26.26
CA ASN A 211 25.66 -17.59 26.44
C ASN A 211 24.62 -18.69 26.73
N GLY A 212 23.37 -18.33 26.99
CA GLY A 212 22.28 -19.25 27.33
C GLY A 212 21.21 -19.35 26.25
N ILE A 213 19.98 -19.00 26.60
CA ILE A 213 18.80 -19.19 25.74
C ILE A 213 18.86 -18.38 24.44
N GLY A 214 19.58 -17.26 24.42
CA GLY A 214 19.73 -16.39 23.26
C GLY A 214 20.30 -17.11 22.03
N ILE A 215 21.22 -18.07 22.24
CA ILE A 215 21.78 -18.89 21.15
C ILE A 215 20.67 -19.68 20.43
N LYS A 216 19.79 -20.31 21.21
CA LYS A 216 18.67 -21.11 20.66
C LYS A 216 17.68 -20.22 19.93
N LEU A 217 17.32 -19.07 20.51
CA LEU A 217 16.39 -18.11 19.90
C LEU A 217 16.97 -17.51 18.60
N GLN A 218 18.25 -17.13 18.60
CA GLN A 218 18.94 -16.62 17.42
C GLN A 218 18.98 -17.65 16.29
N ARG A 219 19.14 -18.95 16.59
CA ARG A 219 19.05 -20.02 15.58
C ARG A 219 17.66 -20.07 14.93
N TYR A 220 16.58 -19.97 15.72
CA TYR A 220 15.23 -19.93 15.16
C TYR A 220 14.99 -18.67 14.32
N LEU A 221 15.51 -17.53 14.76
CA LEU A 221 15.41 -16.27 14.02
C LEU A 221 16.19 -16.33 12.69
N TRP A 222 17.36 -16.95 12.70
CA TRP A 222 18.15 -17.19 11.51
C TRP A 222 17.39 -18.09 10.52
N LEU A 223 16.79 -19.19 10.99
CA LEU A 223 15.93 -20.03 10.15
C LEU A 223 14.76 -19.22 9.57
N LYS A 224 14.03 -18.45 10.38
CA LYS A 224 12.93 -17.58 9.90
C LYS A 224 13.41 -16.59 8.82
N SER A 225 14.62 -16.04 8.97
CA SER A 225 15.19 -15.09 8.00
C SER A 225 15.47 -15.71 6.62
N TRP A 226 15.56 -17.05 6.53
CA TRP A 226 15.69 -17.74 5.25
C TRP A 226 14.37 -17.88 4.50
N TRP A 227 13.27 -18.03 5.24
CA TRP A 227 11.93 -18.25 4.71
C TRP A 227 11.11 -16.96 4.52
N SER A 228 11.61 -15.82 5.01
CA SER A 228 10.95 -14.52 4.85
C SER A 228 11.86 -13.49 4.16
N THR A 229 11.26 -12.61 3.34
CA THR A 229 11.95 -11.42 2.82
C THR A 229 12.27 -10.42 3.92
N ASN A 230 11.40 -10.33 4.93
CA ASN A 230 11.59 -9.57 6.15
C ASN A 230 11.07 -10.37 7.35
N TYR A 231 11.98 -10.82 8.22
CA TYR A 231 11.64 -11.69 9.34
C TYR A 231 10.87 -10.99 10.47
N VAL A 232 10.72 -9.66 10.42
CA VAL A 232 10.09 -8.84 11.47
C VAL A 232 8.69 -8.37 11.08
N SER A 233 8.37 -8.23 9.79
CA SER A 233 7.15 -7.54 9.34
C SER A 233 5.85 -8.07 9.93
N ASP A 234 5.67 -9.39 9.94
CA ASP A 234 4.48 -10.05 10.51
C ASP A 234 4.36 -9.80 12.02
N TRP A 235 5.46 -9.95 12.76
CA TRP A 235 5.48 -9.69 14.20
C TRP A 235 5.32 -8.21 14.54
N TRP A 236 5.86 -7.31 13.70
CA TRP A 236 5.71 -5.87 13.88
C TRP A 236 4.24 -5.46 13.74
N GLU A 237 3.58 -5.88 12.65
CA GLU A 237 2.16 -5.60 12.43
C GLU A 237 1.31 -6.19 13.56
N ASP A 238 1.50 -7.47 13.90
CA ASP A 238 0.70 -8.16 14.91
C ASP A 238 0.94 -7.65 16.33
N TYR A 239 2.18 -7.67 16.82
CA TYR A 239 2.48 -7.45 18.24
C TYR A 239 2.64 -5.97 18.60
N VAL A 240 3.15 -5.13 17.69
CA VAL A 240 3.33 -3.70 17.99
C VAL A 240 2.03 -2.94 17.82
N TYR A 241 1.18 -3.32 16.86
CA TYR A 241 -0.05 -2.59 16.58
C TYR A 241 -1.32 -3.40 16.82
N LEU A 242 -1.51 -4.53 16.13
CA LEU A 242 -2.82 -5.17 16.03
C LEU A 242 -3.28 -5.88 17.31
N ARG A 243 -2.36 -6.25 18.22
CA ARG A 243 -2.69 -6.80 19.54
C ARG A 243 -2.85 -5.74 20.62
N GLY A 244 -2.32 -4.53 20.42
CA GLY A 244 -2.53 -3.41 21.35
C GLY A 244 -4.03 -3.14 21.51
N ARG A 245 -4.52 -3.08 22.76
CA ARG A 245 -5.94 -2.83 23.08
C ARG A 245 -6.25 -1.37 23.41
N SER A 246 -5.20 -0.55 23.58
CA SER A 246 -5.33 0.88 23.84
C SER A 246 -6.04 1.62 22.68
N PRO A 247 -6.75 2.72 22.99
CA PRO A 247 -7.31 3.67 22.02
C PRO A 247 -6.34 4.05 20.89
N LEU A 248 -6.79 4.05 19.62
CA LEU A 248 -5.92 4.39 18.48
C LEU A 248 -5.61 5.89 18.38
N MET A 249 -6.62 6.72 18.64
CA MET A 249 -6.66 8.16 18.35
C MET A 249 -5.38 8.93 18.70
N ILE A 250 -4.79 8.68 19.86
CA ILE A 250 -3.56 9.36 20.33
C ILE A 250 -2.37 8.43 20.52
N ASN A 251 -2.60 7.12 20.73
CA ASN A 251 -1.53 6.18 21.06
C ASN A 251 -0.91 5.53 19.81
N SER A 252 -1.61 5.58 18.67
CA SER A 252 -1.16 4.93 17.43
C SER A 252 -1.30 5.84 16.22
N ASN A 253 -2.45 6.50 16.03
CA ASN A 253 -2.67 7.32 14.84
C ASN A 253 -1.70 8.51 14.82
N PHE A 254 -1.32 8.91 13.61
CA PHE A 254 -0.51 10.08 13.36
C PHE A 254 -1.23 11.05 12.42
N TYR A 255 -0.70 12.25 12.29
CA TYR A 255 -1.27 13.28 11.44
C TYR A 255 -0.21 13.99 10.62
N GLY A 256 -0.66 14.70 9.58
CA GLY A 256 0.18 15.60 8.81
C GLY A 256 -0.59 16.83 8.37
N ILE A 257 0.09 17.97 8.37
CA ILE A 257 -0.45 19.29 8.03
C ILE A 257 -0.23 19.63 6.55
N ASP A 258 -1.03 20.55 6.01
CA ASP A 258 -0.79 21.14 4.68
C ASP A 258 0.60 21.80 4.61
N ALA A 259 1.02 22.14 3.39
CA ALA A 259 2.15 23.03 3.18
C ALA A 259 1.84 24.43 3.73
N ILE A 260 2.15 24.68 5.02
CA ILE A 260 1.72 25.86 5.80
C ILE A 260 2.16 27.22 5.22
N LEU A 261 3.19 27.22 4.38
CA LEU A 261 3.72 28.40 3.68
C LEU A 261 3.02 28.67 2.34
N THR A 262 2.06 27.83 1.95
CA THR A 262 1.25 28.03 0.74
C THR A 262 -0.06 28.73 1.08
N TYR A 263 -0.57 29.51 0.12
CA TYR A 263 -1.84 30.24 0.25
C TYR A 263 -2.88 29.63 -0.70
N PRO A 264 -3.56 28.54 -0.29
CA PRO A 264 -4.59 27.92 -1.12
C PRO A 264 -5.84 28.81 -1.22
N THR A 265 -6.77 28.42 -2.10
CA THR A 265 -8.11 29.01 -2.10
C THR A 265 -8.78 28.86 -0.73
N LYS A 266 -9.49 29.90 -0.31
CA LYS A 266 -10.27 29.89 0.95
C LYS A 266 -11.61 29.15 0.81
N ILE A 267 -11.97 28.72 -0.41
CA ILE A 267 -13.22 28.00 -0.68
C ILE A 267 -13.02 26.52 -0.34
N GLN A 268 -13.58 26.10 0.81
CA GLN A 268 -13.47 24.73 1.32
C GLN A 268 -13.87 23.68 0.28
N ALA A 269 -15.03 23.85 -0.38
CA ALA A 269 -15.52 22.90 -1.37
C ALA A 269 -14.57 22.73 -2.57
N ALA A 270 -14.04 23.83 -3.10
CA ALA A 270 -13.14 23.82 -4.26
C ALA A 270 -11.81 23.12 -3.91
N ARG A 271 -11.29 23.38 -2.71
CA ARG A 271 -10.03 22.79 -2.24
C ARG A 271 -10.18 21.31 -1.90
N ALA A 272 -11.26 20.94 -1.22
CA ALA A 272 -11.63 19.54 -0.98
C ALA A 272 -11.73 18.76 -2.29
N ALA A 273 -12.45 19.30 -3.28
CA ALA A 273 -12.65 18.64 -4.56
C ALA A 273 -11.35 18.41 -5.34
N THR A 274 -10.45 19.39 -5.33
CA THR A 274 -9.12 19.26 -5.96
C THR A 274 -8.26 18.23 -5.24
N ALA A 275 -8.25 18.23 -3.90
CA ALA A 275 -7.51 17.26 -3.09
C ALA A 275 -8.03 15.83 -3.29
N ILE A 276 -9.35 15.64 -3.25
CA ILE A 276 -10.02 14.36 -3.52
C ILE A 276 -9.64 13.86 -4.92
N ASN A 277 -9.74 14.71 -5.95
CA ASN A 277 -9.37 14.32 -7.32
C ASN A 277 -7.90 13.89 -7.42
N SER A 278 -6.98 14.62 -6.79
CA SER A 278 -5.56 14.27 -6.71
C SER A 278 -5.33 12.92 -6.02
N CYS A 279 -5.98 12.67 -4.87
CA CYS A 279 -5.94 11.38 -4.19
C CYS A 279 -6.45 10.25 -5.09
N LEU A 280 -7.53 10.47 -5.85
CA LEU A 280 -8.08 9.48 -6.77
C LEU A 280 -7.15 9.17 -7.96
N ASN A 281 -6.50 10.18 -8.51
CA ASN A 281 -5.50 9.99 -9.57
C ASN A 281 -4.27 9.24 -9.04
N TYR A 282 -3.79 9.60 -7.85
CA TYR A 282 -2.70 8.89 -7.19
C TYR A 282 -3.07 7.43 -6.89
N ARG A 283 -4.27 7.19 -6.35
CA ARG A 283 -4.83 5.85 -6.16
C ARG A 283 -4.82 5.04 -7.45
N ARG A 284 -5.24 5.63 -8.58
CA ARG A 284 -5.21 4.97 -9.89
C ARG A 284 -3.80 4.56 -10.30
N LEU A 285 -2.79 5.40 -10.06
CA LEU A 285 -1.40 5.07 -10.35
C LEU A 285 -0.91 3.88 -9.51
N VAL A 286 -1.24 3.86 -8.22
CA VAL A 286 -0.90 2.75 -7.31
C VAL A 286 -1.59 1.46 -7.74
N GLU A 287 -2.91 1.48 -7.96
CA GLU A 287 -3.70 0.30 -8.33
C GLU A 287 -3.29 -0.30 -9.67
N ARG A 288 -2.83 0.54 -10.61
CA ARG A 288 -2.27 0.10 -11.90
C ARG A 288 -0.77 -0.20 -11.82
N GLN A 289 -0.11 0.00 -10.69
CA GLN A 289 1.35 -0.14 -10.52
C GLN A 289 2.16 0.81 -11.44
N GLU A 290 1.57 1.92 -11.86
CA GLU A 290 2.16 2.89 -12.80
C GLU A 290 3.04 3.94 -12.11
N LEU A 291 2.90 4.10 -10.78
CA LEU A 291 3.72 4.99 -9.98
C LEU A 291 5.19 4.55 -10.04
N GLU A 292 6.11 5.51 -10.08
CA GLU A 292 7.54 5.20 -10.00
C GLU A 292 7.94 4.87 -8.56
N PRO A 293 8.85 3.90 -8.35
CA PRO A 293 9.30 3.55 -7.01
C PRO A 293 10.15 4.69 -6.41
N ILE A 294 10.10 4.84 -5.09
CA ILE A 294 11.01 5.76 -4.41
C ILE A 294 12.44 5.21 -4.46
N LEU A 295 13.36 6.05 -4.91
CA LEU A 295 14.80 5.76 -4.94
C LEU A 295 15.55 6.76 -4.06
N ILE A 296 16.31 6.28 -3.08
CA ILE A 296 17.26 7.12 -2.34
C ILE A 296 18.31 7.60 -3.34
N GLN A 297 18.49 8.93 -3.41
CA GLN A 297 19.42 9.58 -4.33
C GLN A 297 19.23 9.16 -5.81
N GLY A 298 18.00 8.79 -6.20
CA GLY A 298 17.71 8.35 -7.57
C GLY A 298 18.29 6.98 -7.93
N LEU A 299 18.79 6.20 -6.96
CA LEU A 299 19.50 4.95 -7.24
C LEU A 299 19.04 3.76 -6.41
N VAL A 300 18.97 3.89 -5.08
CA VAL A 300 18.72 2.75 -4.19
C VAL A 300 17.21 2.64 -3.94
N PRO A 301 16.52 1.60 -4.43
CA PRO A 301 15.08 1.48 -4.31
C PRO A 301 14.64 1.16 -2.88
N LEU A 302 13.46 1.68 -2.51
CA LEU A 302 12.78 1.33 -1.27
C LEU A 302 11.67 0.29 -1.51
N CYS A 303 11.31 -0.43 -0.45
CA CYS A 303 10.12 -1.28 -0.44
C CYS A 303 8.86 -0.44 -0.76
N SER A 304 7.96 -0.98 -1.56
CA SER A 304 6.73 -0.29 -1.99
C SER A 304 5.47 -1.03 -1.54
N TRP A 305 5.58 -2.10 -0.74
CA TRP A 305 4.42 -2.93 -0.37
C TRP A 305 3.32 -2.16 0.38
N GLN A 306 3.70 -1.21 1.25
CA GLN A 306 2.75 -0.40 2.00
C GLN A 306 1.82 0.45 1.11
N TYR A 307 2.22 0.76 -0.13
CA TYR A 307 1.42 1.59 -1.03
C TYR A 307 0.06 0.97 -1.34
N GLU A 308 -0.03 -0.36 -1.38
CA GLU A 308 -1.29 -1.07 -1.64
C GLU A 308 -2.35 -0.73 -0.59
N ARG A 309 -1.94 -0.48 0.65
CA ARG A 309 -2.83 -0.30 1.80
C ARG A 309 -3.25 1.16 2.05
N ILE A 310 -2.73 2.13 1.29
CA ILE A 310 -3.10 3.55 1.44
C ILE A 310 -4.61 3.76 1.23
N PHE A 311 -5.20 3.08 0.24
CA PHE A 311 -6.61 3.23 -0.13
C PHE A 311 -7.37 1.93 0.06
N ASN A 312 -8.69 2.04 0.21
CA ASN A 312 -9.60 0.91 0.36
C ASN A 312 -9.20 0.01 1.54
N THR A 313 -8.69 0.60 2.62
CA THR A 313 -8.18 -0.15 3.76
C THR A 313 -8.76 0.43 5.04
N ALA A 314 -9.07 -0.44 5.99
CA ALA A 314 -9.43 -0.09 7.34
C ALA A 314 -8.95 -1.17 8.32
N ARG A 315 -8.68 -0.77 9.55
CA ARG A 315 -8.40 -1.65 10.67
C ARG A 315 -9.71 -2.07 11.34
N ILE A 316 -10.01 -3.36 11.29
CA ILE A 316 -11.22 -3.93 11.88
C ILE A 316 -10.93 -4.34 13.33
N PRO A 317 -11.70 -3.86 14.32
CA PRO A 317 -11.48 -4.23 15.73
C PRO A 317 -11.80 -5.70 15.97
N GLY A 318 -10.95 -6.38 16.73
CA GLY A 318 -11.22 -7.71 17.28
C GLY A 318 -11.10 -7.73 18.80
N ALA A 319 -11.56 -8.79 19.46
CA ALA A 319 -11.47 -8.88 20.92
C ALA A 319 -10.00 -8.97 21.37
N GLU A 320 -9.23 -9.87 20.76
CA GLU A 320 -7.82 -10.09 21.10
C GLU A 320 -6.84 -9.45 20.11
N ILE A 321 -7.22 -9.46 18.82
CA ILE A 321 -6.39 -8.97 17.73
C ILE A 321 -7.26 -8.30 16.68
N ASP A 322 -6.85 -7.12 16.26
CA ASP A 322 -7.45 -6.38 15.15
C ASP A 322 -6.96 -6.94 13.82
N ARG A 323 -7.58 -6.54 12.71
CA ARG A 323 -7.16 -6.99 11.38
C ARG A 323 -7.14 -5.84 10.39
N ILE A 324 -6.04 -5.69 9.66
CA ILE A 324 -6.03 -4.82 8.49
C ILE A 324 -6.82 -5.49 7.37
N GLN A 325 -7.92 -4.87 6.99
CA GLN A 325 -8.75 -5.30 5.88
C GLN A 325 -8.55 -4.36 4.70
N HIS A 326 -8.04 -4.91 3.60
CA HIS A 326 -7.98 -4.24 2.30
C HIS A 326 -9.09 -4.77 1.39
N TRP A 327 -9.78 -3.88 0.68
CA TRP A 327 -10.80 -4.23 -0.30
C TRP A 327 -10.36 -3.88 -1.71
N SER A 328 -10.70 -4.74 -2.66
CA SER A 328 -10.53 -4.43 -4.07
C SER A 328 -11.69 -3.54 -4.57
N ASP A 329 -11.32 -2.55 -5.39
CA ASP A 329 -12.26 -1.83 -6.26
C ASP A 329 -13.33 -0.93 -5.61
N ALA A 330 -12.99 -0.23 -4.52
CA ALA A 330 -13.89 0.78 -3.94
C ALA A 330 -14.29 1.87 -4.97
N ASN A 331 -15.58 2.17 -5.06
CA ASN A 331 -16.17 3.09 -6.05
C ASN A 331 -16.72 4.40 -5.47
N HIS A 332 -16.52 4.63 -4.17
CA HIS A 332 -17.01 5.79 -3.44
C HIS A 332 -15.99 6.21 -2.38
N ILE A 333 -16.14 7.44 -1.90
CA ILE A 333 -15.56 7.90 -0.63
C ILE A 333 -16.70 8.12 0.35
N VAL A 334 -16.35 8.28 1.62
CA VAL A 334 -17.28 8.77 2.64
C VAL A 334 -16.83 10.14 3.11
N VAL A 335 -17.77 11.07 3.20
CA VAL A 335 -17.56 12.43 3.69
C VAL A 335 -18.29 12.59 5.01
N TYR A 336 -17.58 13.06 6.03
CA TYR A 336 -18.14 13.48 7.31
C TYR A 336 -18.28 15.00 7.34
N HIS A 337 -19.46 15.49 7.72
CA HIS A 337 -19.69 16.91 8.01
C HIS A 337 -20.76 17.05 9.09
N LYS A 338 -20.48 17.82 10.15
CA LYS A 338 -21.42 18.15 11.25
C LYS A 338 -22.23 16.95 11.78
N GLY A 339 -21.53 15.86 12.11
CA GLY A 339 -22.15 14.67 12.71
C GLY A 339 -22.81 13.71 11.71
N ARG A 340 -22.68 13.93 10.41
CA ARG A 340 -23.35 13.12 9.37
C ARG A 340 -22.38 12.51 8.39
N TYR A 341 -22.74 11.33 7.87
CA TYR A 341 -21.94 10.59 6.90
C TYR A 341 -22.61 10.52 5.53
N PHE A 342 -21.89 10.97 4.51
CA PHE A 342 -22.35 11.02 3.14
C PHE A 342 -21.53 10.09 2.26
N LYS A 343 -22.21 9.21 1.53
CA LYS A 343 -21.57 8.39 0.49
C LYS A 343 -21.45 9.22 -0.79
N VAL A 344 -20.22 9.51 -1.21
CA VAL A 344 -19.96 10.32 -2.41
C VAL A 344 -19.41 9.45 -3.52
N ILE A 345 -20.06 9.52 -4.68
CA ILE A 345 -19.64 8.80 -5.88
C ILE A 345 -18.44 9.54 -6.50
N ILE A 346 -17.40 8.78 -6.86
CA ILE A 346 -16.14 9.32 -7.37
C ILE A 346 -15.85 8.92 -8.83
N TYR A 347 -16.73 8.14 -9.44
CA TYR A 347 -16.52 7.57 -10.77
C TYR A 347 -17.83 7.47 -11.56
N LYS A 348 -17.84 8.00 -12.79
CA LYS A 348 -18.92 7.86 -13.78
C LYS A 348 -18.29 7.69 -15.17
N GLY A 349 -17.94 6.46 -15.55
CA GLY A 349 -17.13 6.14 -16.75
C GLY A 349 -15.68 6.64 -16.73
N ARG A 350 -15.39 7.65 -15.91
CA ARG A 350 -14.07 8.20 -15.57
C ARG A 350 -14.09 8.68 -14.13
N ILE A 351 -12.90 8.96 -13.57
CA ILE A 351 -12.80 9.73 -12.34
C ILE A 351 -13.53 11.06 -12.55
N LEU A 352 -14.35 11.47 -11.57
CA LEU A 352 -15.06 12.74 -11.64
C LEU A 352 -14.07 13.90 -11.66
N ARG A 353 -14.38 14.93 -12.45
CA ARG A 353 -13.61 16.17 -12.53
C ARG A 353 -13.71 16.92 -11.19
N PRO A 354 -12.72 17.75 -10.84
CA PRO A 354 -12.80 18.58 -9.64
C PRO A 354 -14.09 19.39 -9.55
N SER A 355 -14.59 19.96 -10.64
CA SER A 355 -15.86 20.71 -10.64
C SER A 355 -17.08 19.85 -10.28
N GLU A 356 -17.15 18.60 -10.75
CA GLU A 356 -18.23 17.66 -10.44
C GLU A 356 -18.18 17.21 -8.97
N ILE A 357 -16.97 17.03 -8.43
CA ILE A 357 -16.77 16.72 -7.00
C ILE A 357 -17.13 17.96 -6.16
N GLN A 358 -16.75 19.16 -6.60
CA GLN A 358 -17.04 20.40 -5.89
C GLN A 358 -18.54 20.62 -5.70
N VAL A 359 -19.37 20.34 -6.71
CA VAL A 359 -20.83 20.43 -6.57
C VAL A 359 -21.34 19.50 -5.47
N GLN A 360 -20.90 18.24 -5.43
CA GLN A 360 -21.28 17.28 -4.39
C GLN A 360 -20.81 17.73 -3.00
N ILE A 361 -19.59 18.26 -2.89
CA ILE A 361 -19.07 18.75 -1.61
C ILE A 361 -19.83 20.01 -1.16
N GLN A 362 -20.16 20.92 -2.08
CA GLN A 362 -20.93 22.12 -1.76
C GLN A 362 -22.34 21.75 -1.29
N GLN A 363 -23.00 20.78 -1.92
CA GLN A 363 -24.28 20.23 -1.47
C GLN A 363 -24.21 19.69 -0.02
N ILE A 364 -23.11 19.03 0.35
CA ILE A 364 -22.90 18.54 1.72
C ILE A 364 -22.69 19.69 2.71
N LEU A 365 -21.93 20.73 2.34
CA LEU A 365 -21.71 21.91 3.18
C LEU A 365 -23.00 22.73 3.39
N ASP A 366 -23.87 22.75 2.37
CA ASP A 366 -25.15 23.48 2.38
C ASP A 366 -26.29 22.67 3.04
N ASP A 367 -26.09 21.36 3.30
CA ASP A 367 -27.08 20.50 3.96
C ASP A 367 -27.27 20.92 5.43
N LYS A 368 -28.53 21.18 5.80
CA LYS A 368 -28.95 21.63 7.14
C LYS A 368 -29.66 20.55 7.96
N SER A 369 -29.83 19.35 7.41
CA SER A 369 -30.53 18.28 8.10
C SER A 369 -29.69 17.72 9.25
N GLN A 370 -30.39 17.30 10.30
CA GLN A 370 -29.80 16.87 11.56
C GLN A 370 -29.31 15.41 11.48
N PRO A 371 -28.28 15.04 12.25
CA PRO A 371 -27.84 13.66 12.36
C PRO A 371 -28.94 12.77 12.90
N LEU A 372 -28.98 11.52 12.43
CA LEU A 372 -29.86 10.51 13.01
C LEU A 372 -29.43 10.19 14.44
N PRO A 373 -30.33 9.64 15.29
CA PRO A 373 -29.99 9.25 16.65
C PRO A 373 -28.75 8.34 16.70
N GLY A 374 -27.71 8.78 17.40
CA GLY A 374 -26.43 8.07 17.54
C GLY A 374 -25.43 8.27 16.39
N GLU A 375 -25.82 8.91 15.27
CA GLU A 375 -24.94 9.18 14.13
C GLU A 375 -23.86 10.21 14.47
N GLU A 376 -24.26 11.30 15.16
CA GLU A 376 -23.41 12.47 15.42
C GLU A 376 -22.04 12.10 16.01
N LYS A 377 -22.04 11.15 16.94
CA LYS A 377 -20.85 10.73 17.68
C LYS A 377 -20.41 9.30 17.34
N LEU A 378 -20.88 8.74 16.22
CA LEU A 378 -20.63 7.35 15.84
C LEU A 378 -19.14 7.00 15.83
N ALA A 379 -18.29 7.90 15.30
CA ALA A 379 -16.85 7.67 15.21
C ALA A 379 -16.14 7.60 16.57
N ALA A 380 -16.77 8.04 17.67
CA ALA A 380 -16.22 7.88 19.03
C ALA A 380 -15.93 6.41 19.36
N LEU A 381 -16.69 5.48 18.77
CA LEU A 381 -16.44 4.05 18.89
C LEU A 381 -15.06 3.65 18.35
N THR A 382 -14.61 4.29 17.27
CA THR A 382 -13.28 4.03 16.68
C THR A 382 -12.14 4.70 17.47
N ALA A 383 -12.46 5.71 18.27
CA ALA A 383 -11.51 6.44 19.10
C ALA A 383 -11.19 5.71 20.41
N GLY A 384 -12.15 4.96 20.94
CA GLY A 384 -12.06 4.29 22.25
C GLY A 384 -11.25 2.99 22.28
N ASP A 385 -11.37 2.28 23.40
CA ASP A 385 -10.74 0.98 23.63
C ASP A 385 -11.15 -0.06 22.58
N ARG A 386 -10.17 -0.84 22.09
CA ARG A 386 -10.36 -1.74 20.94
C ARG A 386 -11.33 -2.87 21.23
N VAL A 387 -11.34 -3.37 22.47
CA VAL A 387 -12.19 -4.49 22.89
C VAL A 387 -13.65 -4.04 22.93
N HIS A 388 -13.90 -2.87 23.55
CA HIS A 388 -15.23 -2.26 23.58
C HIS A 388 -15.76 -2.01 22.18
N TRP A 389 -14.93 -1.47 21.28
CA TRP A 389 -15.31 -1.28 19.89
C TRP A 389 -15.62 -2.61 19.19
N ALA A 390 -14.81 -3.65 19.38
CA ALA A 390 -15.06 -4.96 18.79
C ALA A 390 -16.42 -5.56 19.22
N HIS A 391 -16.78 -5.42 20.49
CA HIS A 391 -18.07 -5.88 21.01
C HIS A 391 -19.24 -5.06 20.47
N ALA A 392 -19.14 -3.73 20.47
CA ALA A 392 -20.17 -2.86 19.93
C ALA A 392 -20.37 -3.10 18.42
N ARG A 393 -19.28 -3.25 17.65
CA ARG A 393 -19.32 -3.62 16.23
C ARG A 393 -20.09 -4.92 16.00
N ARG A 394 -19.80 -5.96 16.80
CA ARG A 394 -20.48 -7.26 16.70
C ARG A 394 -21.97 -7.18 17.06
N HIS A 395 -22.30 -6.44 18.10
CA HIS A 395 -23.67 -6.39 18.62
C HIS A 395 -24.58 -5.50 17.77
N PHE A 396 -24.12 -4.30 17.40
CA PHE A 396 -24.97 -3.28 16.77
C PHE A 396 -24.82 -3.17 15.24
N PHE A 397 -23.73 -3.70 14.67
CA PHE A 397 -23.40 -3.53 13.24
C PHE A 397 -23.27 -4.85 12.47
N SER A 398 -23.81 -5.95 13.02
CA SER A 398 -23.74 -7.28 12.38
C SER A 398 -24.87 -7.56 11.39
N ARG A 399 -25.96 -6.79 11.40
CA ARG A 399 -27.15 -6.97 10.55
C ARG A 399 -27.84 -5.65 10.20
N GLY A 400 -28.77 -5.71 9.25
CA GLY A 400 -29.65 -4.59 8.88
C GLY A 400 -28.92 -3.37 8.31
N VAL A 401 -29.54 -2.20 8.48
CA VAL A 401 -29.06 -0.91 7.95
C VAL A 401 -27.70 -0.54 8.54
N ASN A 402 -27.48 -0.77 9.84
CA ASN A 402 -26.21 -0.46 10.50
C ASN A 402 -25.03 -1.20 9.88
N LYS A 403 -25.19 -2.49 9.56
CA LYS A 403 -24.16 -3.26 8.85
C LYS A 403 -23.86 -2.64 7.49
N LEU A 404 -24.88 -2.27 6.72
CA LEU A 404 -24.70 -1.68 5.40
C LEU A 404 -24.01 -0.30 5.48
N SER A 405 -24.38 0.52 6.45
CA SER A 405 -23.77 1.82 6.71
C SER A 405 -22.30 1.68 7.12
N LEU A 406 -21.99 0.80 8.07
CA LEU A 406 -20.61 0.54 8.50
C LEU A 406 -19.76 -0.03 7.36
N ASP A 407 -20.29 -1.00 6.61
CA ASP A 407 -19.64 -1.55 5.42
C ASP A 407 -19.33 -0.44 4.39
N THR A 408 -20.19 0.57 4.26
CA THR A 408 -19.98 1.70 3.36
C THR A 408 -18.79 2.55 3.82
N ILE A 409 -18.67 2.83 5.13
CA ILE A 409 -17.53 3.58 5.68
C ILE A 409 -16.22 2.78 5.55
N GLU A 410 -16.25 1.51 5.96
CA GLU A 410 -15.08 0.62 5.94
C GLU A 410 -14.58 0.36 4.52
N LYS A 411 -15.47 0.15 3.53
CA LYS A 411 -15.10 -0.12 2.12
C LYS A 411 -14.83 1.12 1.28
N ALA A 412 -15.06 2.33 1.81
CA ALA A 412 -14.76 3.57 1.09
C ALA A 412 -13.28 3.62 0.64
N ALA A 413 -12.97 4.37 -0.42
CA ALA A 413 -11.59 4.52 -0.86
C ALA A 413 -10.71 5.18 0.21
N PHE A 414 -11.27 6.19 0.88
CA PHE A 414 -10.76 6.91 2.03
C PHE A 414 -11.93 7.71 2.63
N VAL A 415 -11.73 8.30 3.81
CA VAL A 415 -12.71 9.18 4.46
C VAL A 415 -12.26 10.64 4.30
N VAL A 416 -13.21 11.56 4.17
CA VAL A 416 -12.98 13.01 4.16
C VAL A 416 -13.73 13.62 5.33
N ALA A 417 -13.09 14.47 6.12
CA ALA A 417 -13.73 15.27 7.15
C ALA A 417 -13.75 16.74 6.71
N LEU A 418 -14.94 17.31 6.57
CA LEU A 418 -15.15 18.74 6.29
C LEU A 418 -15.37 19.44 7.63
N ASP A 419 -14.31 20.03 8.18
CA ASP A 419 -14.37 20.70 9.46
C ASP A 419 -15.04 22.07 9.36
N ASP A 420 -15.76 22.45 10.40
CA ASP A 420 -16.41 23.75 10.55
C ASP A 420 -15.46 24.85 11.09
N VAL A 421 -14.24 24.48 11.43
CA VAL A 421 -13.20 25.38 11.95
C VAL A 421 -12.08 25.61 10.93
N PRO A 422 -11.47 26.81 10.91
CA PRO A 422 -10.33 27.08 10.05
C PRO A 422 -9.06 26.41 10.61
N TYR A 423 -8.13 26.06 9.72
CA TYR A 423 -6.79 25.67 10.14
C TYR A 423 -5.83 26.84 9.93
N GLU A 424 -5.09 27.20 10.95
CA GLU A 424 -4.36 28.47 10.95
C GLU A 424 -2.88 28.25 11.22
N TYR A 425 -2.06 29.14 10.63
CA TYR A 425 -0.64 29.23 10.91
C TYR A 425 -0.26 30.70 10.80
N GLU A 426 0.42 31.20 11.83
CA GLU A 426 0.99 32.53 11.82
C GLU A 426 2.32 32.49 12.58
N PRO A 427 3.44 32.94 11.98
CA PRO A 427 4.75 32.87 12.63
C PRO A 427 4.82 33.60 13.99
N SER A 428 4.06 34.68 14.17
CA SER A 428 3.98 35.44 15.42
C SER A 428 3.11 34.77 16.50
N GLN A 429 2.33 33.74 16.15
CA GLN A 429 1.39 33.06 17.04
C GLN A 429 1.52 31.53 16.90
N PRO A 430 2.55 30.91 17.52
CA PRO A 430 2.81 29.48 17.39
C PRO A 430 1.63 28.61 17.86
N ASP A 431 0.83 29.08 18.83
CA ASP A 431 -0.35 28.37 19.35
C ASP A 431 -1.37 28.01 18.26
N LYS A 432 -1.44 28.79 17.17
CA LYS A 432 -2.30 28.47 16.01
C LYS A 432 -1.89 27.17 15.35
N LEU A 433 -0.59 26.93 15.20
CA LEU A 433 -0.06 25.70 14.64
C LEU A 433 -0.30 24.52 15.59
N ASP A 434 -0.13 24.72 16.89
CA ASP A 434 -0.40 23.69 17.89
C ASP A 434 -1.88 23.27 17.88
N ARG A 435 -2.79 24.24 17.79
CA ARG A 435 -4.24 23.97 17.63
C ARG A 435 -4.51 23.24 16.32
N PHE A 436 -3.90 23.66 15.22
CA PHE A 436 -4.03 22.97 13.94
C PHE A 436 -3.58 21.50 14.05
N GLY A 437 -2.42 21.24 14.68
CA GLY A 437 -1.94 19.88 14.92
C GLY A 437 -2.90 19.04 15.77
N LYS A 438 -3.43 19.60 16.86
CA LYS A 438 -4.43 18.92 17.72
C LYS A 438 -5.71 18.55 16.96
N ILE A 439 -6.22 19.46 16.12
CA ILE A 439 -7.41 19.22 15.29
C ILE A 439 -7.20 18.03 14.34
N LEU A 440 -5.99 17.87 13.78
CA LEU A 440 -5.69 16.76 12.88
C LEU A 440 -5.35 15.45 13.61
N LEU A 441 -4.76 15.53 14.81
CA LEU A 441 -4.43 14.36 15.62
C LEU A 441 -5.68 13.68 16.17
N HIS A 442 -6.57 14.43 16.82
CA HIS A 442 -7.71 13.84 17.54
C HIS A 442 -9.05 14.52 17.26
N GLY A 443 -9.08 15.70 16.63
CA GLY A 443 -10.33 16.42 16.37
C GLY A 443 -11.16 16.61 17.65
N LYS A 444 -12.48 16.39 17.54
CA LYS A 444 -13.43 16.36 18.67
C LYS A 444 -13.56 14.97 19.30
N GLY A 445 -12.80 13.98 18.83
CA GLY A 445 -12.84 12.58 19.28
C GLY A 445 -13.94 11.73 18.64
N TYR A 446 -14.80 12.33 17.80
CA TYR A 446 -15.90 11.65 17.11
C TYR A 446 -16.09 12.11 15.66
N ASP A 447 -15.23 12.99 15.17
CA ASP A 447 -15.26 13.62 13.84
C ASP A 447 -14.16 13.07 12.90
N ARG A 448 -13.53 11.96 13.29
CA ARG A 448 -12.53 11.22 12.51
C ARG A 448 -12.87 9.74 12.56
N TRP A 449 -12.69 9.04 11.43
CA TRP A 449 -12.79 7.59 11.42
C TRP A 449 -11.39 7.00 11.65
N PHE A 450 -11.02 6.80 12.92
CA PHE A 450 -9.64 6.47 13.30
C PHE A 450 -9.15 5.11 12.79
N ASP A 451 -10.09 4.21 12.47
CA ASP A 451 -9.78 2.91 11.87
C ASP A 451 -9.45 2.98 10.37
N LYS A 452 -9.75 4.10 9.69
CA LYS A 452 -9.51 4.21 8.25
C LYS A 452 -8.02 4.37 7.99
N SER A 453 -7.51 3.80 6.90
CA SER A 453 -6.11 4.01 6.48
C SER A 453 -5.70 5.47 6.59
N PHE A 454 -6.52 6.37 6.06
CA PHE A 454 -6.46 7.78 6.40
C PHE A 454 -7.82 8.49 6.26
N THR A 455 -7.96 9.59 7.00
CA THR A 455 -9.00 10.61 6.85
C THR A 455 -8.36 11.89 6.32
N LEU A 456 -8.80 12.37 5.15
CA LEU A 456 -8.43 13.68 4.60
C LEU A 456 -9.26 14.76 5.32
N CYS A 457 -8.61 15.67 6.03
CA CYS A 457 -9.27 16.73 6.77
C CYS A 457 -9.18 18.05 6.00
N VAL A 458 -10.29 18.78 5.90
CA VAL A 458 -10.37 20.06 5.18
C VAL A 458 -11.00 21.10 6.11
N GLY A 459 -10.22 22.11 6.50
CA GLY A 459 -10.69 23.21 7.33
C GLY A 459 -11.63 24.14 6.56
N SER A 460 -12.44 24.92 7.28
CA SER A 460 -13.41 25.86 6.68
C SER A 460 -12.77 26.95 5.81
N ASN A 461 -11.47 27.20 5.99
CA ASN A 461 -10.66 28.11 5.18
C ASN A 461 -9.90 27.39 4.03
N GLY A 462 -10.24 26.15 3.71
CA GLY A 462 -9.65 25.37 2.62
C GLY A 462 -8.29 24.74 2.93
N ARG A 463 -7.67 24.98 4.08
CA ARG A 463 -6.42 24.28 4.43
C ARG A 463 -6.65 22.77 4.61
N LEU A 464 -5.66 21.97 4.24
CA LEU A 464 -5.74 20.52 4.32
C LEU A 464 -4.96 19.95 5.50
N GLY A 465 -5.25 18.70 5.82
CA GLY A 465 -4.42 17.85 6.65
C GLY A 465 -4.91 16.43 6.54
N PHE A 466 -4.33 15.54 7.32
CA PHE A 466 -4.84 14.18 7.41
C PHE A 466 -4.62 13.60 8.81
N ASN A 467 -5.49 12.65 9.16
CA ASN A 467 -5.28 11.68 10.23
C ASN A 467 -5.05 10.31 9.59
N SER A 468 -4.11 9.52 10.08
CA SER A 468 -3.78 8.21 9.52
C SER A 468 -3.69 7.15 10.60
N GLU A 469 -4.31 6.00 10.34
CA GLU A 469 -4.03 4.77 11.09
C GLU A 469 -2.59 4.34 10.79
N HIS A 470 -1.86 3.81 11.78
CA HIS A 470 -0.42 3.58 11.67
C HIS A 470 -0.06 2.12 11.33
N SER A 471 -0.93 1.16 11.61
CA SER A 471 -0.57 -0.25 11.55
C SER A 471 -0.40 -0.83 10.15
N TRP A 472 -0.91 -0.16 9.10
CA TRP A 472 -0.95 -0.70 7.73
C TRP A 472 0.34 -0.58 6.91
#